data_AF-A0A5S5BX75-F1
#
_entry.id   AF-A0A5S5BX75-F1
#
_cell.length_a   1.000
_cell.length_b   1.000
_cell.length_c   1.000
_cell.angle_alpha   90.00
_cell.angle_beta   90.00
_cell.angle_gamma   90.00
#
_symmetry.space_group_name_H-M   'P 1'
#
loop_
_entity.id
_entity.type
_entity.pdbx_description
1 polymer ?
#
loop_
_entity_poly.entity_id
_entity_poly.type
_entity_poly.pdbx_seq_one_letter_code
_entity_poly.pdbx_strand_id
1 'polypeptide(L)'
;MQYHHDRIQGIDPEGLLYIDDDGRERTIDFETCRRNWMHHSGVSESRCVAWRDIYDEPPYIEFFSEPKIRFTFPYKRTWREKWRRHPSELGERYFRATVDALNREGWTTFDLS
;
A
#
# COMPACT_ATOMS: atom_id res chain seq x y z
N MET A 1 9.61 4.37 -5.56
CA MET A 1 9.75 3.09 -6.31
C MET A 1 8.40 2.39 -6.32
N GLN A 2 8.14 1.51 -7.28
CA GLN A 2 6.84 0.84 -7.41
C GLN A 2 7.01 -0.66 -7.64
N TYR A 3 6.19 -1.46 -6.96
CA TYR A 3 6.13 -2.91 -7.09
C TYR A 3 4.69 -3.38 -7.28
N HIS A 4 4.53 -4.57 -7.84
CA HIS A 4 3.25 -5.25 -7.84
C HIS A 4 3.00 -5.88 -6.45
N HIS A 5 1.74 -5.97 -6.02
CA HIS A 5 1.38 -6.49 -4.69
C HIS A 5 1.88 -7.92 -4.42
N ASP A 6 2.12 -8.72 -5.47
CA ASP A 6 2.66 -10.09 -5.34
C ASP A 6 4.08 -10.14 -4.76
N ARG A 7 4.78 -9.01 -4.74
CA ARG A 7 6.10 -8.90 -4.12
C ARG A 7 6.03 -8.90 -2.60
N ILE A 8 4.87 -8.60 -2.01
CA ILE A 8 4.66 -8.60 -0.56
C ILE A 8 4.73 -10.04 -0.05
N GLN A 9 5.66 -10.31 0.87
CA GLN A 9 5.83 -11.62 1.51
C GLN A 9 5.13 -11.69 2.87
N GLY A 10 5.04 -10.57 3.58
CA GLY A 10 4.44 -10.53 4.91
C GLY A 10 4.31 -9.11 5.45
N ILE A 11 3.43 -8.97 6.44
CA ILE A 11 3.23 -7.76 7.23
C ILE A 11 3.20 -8.20 8.69
N ASP A 12 4.00 -7.55 9.50
CA ASP A 12 4.10 -7.77 10.95
C ASP A 12 4.07 -6.41 11.68
N PRO A 13 4.15 -6.38 13.02
CA PRO A 13 4.11 -5.12 13.76
C PRO A 13 5.26 -4.14 13.44
N GLU A 14 6.41 -4.61 12.96
CA GLU A 14 7.59 -3.79 12.67
C GLU A 14 7.54 -3.22 11.25
N GLY A 15 7.03 -4.00 10.28
CA GLY A 15 7.12 -3.61 8.89
C GLY A 15 6.40 -4.48 7.87
N LEU A 16 6.69 -4.17 6.61
CA LEU A 16 6.27 -4.94 5.43
C LEU A 16 7.50 -5.54 4.75
N LEU A 17 7.50 -6.87 4.62
CA LEU A 17 8.52 -7.64 3.93
C LEU A 17 8.15 -7.79 2.44
N TYR A 18 9.08 -7.53 1.54
CA TYR A 18 8.87 -7.69 0.10
C TYR A 18 10.14 -8.10 -0.65
N ILE A 19 9.96 -8.59 -1.87
CA ILE A 19 11.06 -8.93 -2.80
C ILE A 19 11.24 -7.81 -3.82
N ASP A 20 12.43 -7.22 -3.87
CA ASP A 20 12.79 -6.17 -4.83
C ASP A 20 13.04 -6.72 -6.26
N ASP A 21 13.42 -5.84 -7.18
CA ASP A 21 13.68 -6.18 -8.57
C ASP A 21 14.93 -7.07 -8.75
N ASP A 22 15.87 -7.02 -7.81
CA ASP A 22 17.06 -7.88 -7.77
C ASP A 22 16.75 -9.26 -7.16
N GLY A 23 15.50 -9.52 -6.76
CA GLY A 23 15.11 -10.74 -6.08
C GLY A 23 15.55 -10.78 -4.62
N ARG A 24 15.93 -9.64 -4.02
CA ARG A 24 16.37 -9.56 -2.63
C ARG A 24 15.21 -9.23 -1.72
N GLU A 25 15.25 -9.82 -0.54
CA GLU A 25 14.32 -9.49 0.53
C GLU A 25 14.63 -8.12 1.13
N ARG A 26 13.59 -7.30 1.29
CA ARG A 26 13.63 -5.93 1.80
C ARG A 26 12.48 -5.71 2.77
N THR A 27 12.70 -4.80 3.71
CA THR A 27 11.69 -4.44 4.70
C THR A 27 11.40 -2.95 4.64
N ILE A 28 10.12 -2.60 4.69
CA ILE A 28 9.64 -1.25 4.97
C ILE A 28 9.43 -1.14 6.48
N ASP A 29 10.18 -0.26 7.13
CA ASP A 29 10.06 0.04 8.56
C ASP A 29 8.87 0.97 8.83
N PHE A 30 7.86 0.48 9.55
CA PHE A 30 6.63 1.24 9.78
C PHE A 30 6.82 2.43 10.71
N GLU A 31 7.77 2.38 11.63
CA GLU A 31 8.03 3.49 12.53
C GLU A 31 8.68 4.68 11.80
N THR A 32 9.52 4.40 10.80
CA THR A 32 10.02 5.39 9.85
C THR A 32 8.90 5.95 8.99
N CYS A 33 8.02 5.09 8.45
CA CYS A 33 6.85 5.55 7.72
C CYS A 33 5.96 6.48 8.55
N ARG A 34 5.70 6.12 9.82
CA ARG A 34 4.91 6.90 10.77
C ARG A 34 5.50 8.29 10.99
N ARG A 35 6.81 8.36 11.27
CA ARG A 35 7.53 9.64 11.46
C ARG A 35 7.47 10.51 10.20
N ASN A 36 7.68 9.91 9.04
CA ASN A 36 7.65 10.61 7.76
C ASN A 36 6.24 11.13 7.42
N TRP A 37 5.20 10.35 7.73
CA TRP A 37 3.81 10.80 7.61
C TRP A 37 3.52 11.99 8.53
N MET A 38 3.93 11.93 9.80
CA MET A 38 3.73 13.03 10.75
C MET A 38 4.41 14.32 10.27
N HIS A 39 5.63 14.21 9.74
CA HIS A 39 6.33 15.34 9.14
C HIS A 39 5.59 15.89 7.91
N HIS A 40 5.09 15.01 7.04
CA HIS A 40 4.37 15.39 5.82
C HIS A 40 3.02 16.08 6.09
N SER A 41 2.24 15.53 7.03
CA SER A 41 0.86 15.96 7.31
C SER A 41 0.75 17.05 8.39
N GLY A 42 1.81 17.27 9.17
CA GLY A 42 1.82 18.21 10.29
C GLY A 42 1.06 17.74 11.53
N VAL A 43 0.62 16.47 11.58
CA VAL A 43 -0.04 15.90 12.76
C VAL A 43 0.97 15.48 13.82
N SER A 44 0.66 15.77 15.09
CA SER A 44 1.55 15.48 16.21
C SER A 44 1.58 14.00 16.63
N GLU A 45 0.51 13.26 16.37
CA GLU A 45 0.43 11.82 16.63
C GLU A 45 -0.39 11.13 15.54
N SER A 46 0.10 9.98 15.06
CA SER A 46 -0.59 9.16 14.07
C SER A 46 -0.01 7.74 14.06
N ARG A 47 -0.82 6.77 13.65
CA ARG A 47 -0.41 5.40 13.29
C ARG A 47 -0.40 5.19 11.76
N CYS A 48 -0.53 6.26 10.99
CA CYS A 48 -0.58 6.18 9.53
C CYS A 48 0.83 5.91 8.96
N VAL A 49 0.94 4.88 8.12
CA VAL A 49 2.22 4.46 7.50
C VAL A 49 2.22 4.63 5.98
N ALA A 50 1.04 4.80 5.39
CA ALA A 50 0.85 4.87 3.95
C ALA A 50 -0.37 5.71 3.61
N TRP A 51 -0.43 6.22 2.38
CA TRP A 51 -1.70 6.60 1.77
C TRP A 51 -2.12 5.57 0.73
N ARG A 52 -3.39 5.62 0.32
CA ARG A 52 -3.94 4.67 -0.64
C ARG A 52 -5.02 5.30 -1.48
N ASP A 53 -5.19 4.77 -2.68
CA ASP A 53 -6.30 5.09 -3.56
C ASP A 53 -6.78 3.81 -4.23
N ILE A 54 -8.03 3.42 -3.96
CA ILE A 54 -8.63 2.21 -4.53
C ILE A 54 -9.23 2.44 -5.93
N TYR A 55 -9.49 3.71 -6.30
CA TYR A 55 -10.07 4.10 -7.58
C TYR A 55 -9.02 4.59 -8.59
N ASP A 56 -7.75 4.75 -8.20
CA ASP A 56 -6.65 4.98 -9.13
C ASP A 56 -6.46 3.81 -10.12
N GLU A 57 -5.81 4.07 -11.25
CA GLU A 57 -5.59 3.09 -12.31
C GLU A 57 -4.09 2.86 -12.56
N PRO A 58 -3.44 1.87 -11.89
CA PRO A 58 -4.02 0.87 -10.98
C PRO A 58 -4.16 1.35 -9.52
N PRO A 59 -5.03 0.70 -8.72
CA PRO A 59 -5.14 0.95 -7.28
C PRO A 59 -3.80 0.76 -6.61
N TYR A 60 -3.53 1.54 -5.57
CA TYR A 60 -2.23 1.50 -4.89
C TYR A 60 -2.29 1.79 -3.40
N ILE A 61 -1.25 1.31 -2.71
CA ILE A 61 -0.88 1.71 -1.35
C ILE A 61 0.57 2.18 -1.43
N GLU A 62 0.86 3.41 -1.02
CA GLU A 62 2.22 3.96 -1.04
C GLU A 62 2.67 4.37 0.36
N PHE A 63 3.73 3.70 0.81
CA PHE A 63 4.32 3.81 2.12
C PHE A 63 5.27 5.01 2.19
N PHE A 64 5.25 5.69 3.32
CA PHE A 64 6.10 6.85 3.61
C PHE A 64 7.52 6.44 4.01
N SER A 65 8.08 5.38 3.42
CA SER A 65 9.50 5.02 3.54
C SER A 65 10.39 6.06 2.84
N GLU A 66 11.71 5.95 3.01
CA GLU A 66 12.70 6.76 2.27
C GLU A 66 13.64 5.82 1.47
N PRO A 67 13.51 5.74 0.14
CA PRO A 67 12.50 6.41 -0.70
C PRO A 67 11.09 5.85 -0.49
N LYS A 68 10.05 6.60 -0.87
CA LYS A 68 8.66 6.10 -0.85
C LYS A 68 8.50 4.87 -1.73
N ILE A 69 7.80 3.86 -1.23
CA ILE A 69 7.54 2.60 -1.93
C ILE A 69 6.04 2.41 -2.15
N ARG A 70 5.65 2.20 -3.40
CA ARG A 70 4.27 1.98 -3.84
C ARG A 70 4.03 0.53 -4.21
N PHE A 71 2.99 -0.09 -3.69
CA PHE A 71 2.47 -1.36 -4.18
C PHE A 71 1.20 -1.12 -4.98
N THR A 72 1.16 -1.68 -6.19
CA THR A 72 0.00 -1.59 -7.08
C THR A 72 -0.72 -2.93 -7.21
N PHE A 73 -2.05 -2.84 -7.36
CA PHE A 73 -2.95 -3.98 -7.35
C PHE A 73 -3.59 -4.19 -8.74
N PRO A 74 -3.92 -5.44 -9.12
CA PRO A 74 -4.44 -5.75 -10.43
C PRO A 74 -5.71 -4.97 -10.79
N TYR A 75 -5.66 -4.24 -11.90
CA TYR A 75 -6.82 -3.60 -12.51
C TYR A 75 -7.20 -4.36 -13.78
N LYS A 76 -8.44 -4.86 -13.89
CA LYS A 76 -8.92 -5.51 -15.12
C LYS A 76 -9.61 -4.48 -16.00
N ARG A 77 -9.09 -4.30 -17.22
CA ARG A 77 -9.76 -3.56 -18.29
C ARG A 77 -10.26 -4.55 -19.35
N THR A 78 -11.45 -5.13 -19.18
CA THR A 78 -12.21 -5.49 -20.38
C THR A 78 -12.90 -4.25 -20.95
N TRP A 79 -13.14 -4.23 -22.26
CA TRP A 79 -13.78 -3.10 -22.95
C TRP A 79 -15.21 -2.80 -22.45
N ARG A 80 -15.90 -3.79 -21.85
CA ARG A 80 -17.17 -3.61 -21.13
C ARG A 80 -17.00 -3.00 -19.73
N GLU A 81 -15.89 -3.30 -19.06
CA GLU A 81 -15.58 -2.79 -17.71
C GLU A 81 -15.07 -1.34 -17.73
N LYS A 82 -14.59 -0.83 -18.88
CA LYS A 82 -14.19 0.60 -19.05
C LYS A 82 -15.26 1.62 -18.66
N TRP A 83 -16.54 1.22 -18.58
CA TRP A 83 -17.63 2.09 -18.12
C TRP A 83 -17.77 2.16 -16.59
N ARG A 84 -17.04 1.33 -15.83
CA ARG A 84 -17.03 1.31 -14.36
C ARG A 84 -15.66 1.74 -13.86
N ARG A 85 -15.59 2.78 -13.01
CA ARG A 85 -14.36 3.24 -12.34
C ARG A 85 -14.00 2.36 -11.14
N HIS A 86 -13.98 1.04 -11.32
CA HIS A 86 -13.78 0.12 -10.20
C HIS A 86 -12.65 -0.88 -10.49
N PRO A 87 -11.85 -1.23 -9.47
CA PRO A 87 -10.84 -2.27 -9.58
C PRO A 87 -11.44 -3.63 -9.97
N SER A 88 -10.57 -4.54 -10.42
CA SER A 88 -11.01 -5.93 -10.57
C SER A 88 -11.37 -6.51 -9.20
N GLU A 89 -12.34 -7.42 -9.14
CA GLU A 89 -12.72 -8.08 -7.89
C GLU A 89 -11.51 -8.72 -7.18
N LEU A 90 -10.59 -9.30 -7.95
CA LEU A 90 -9.35 -9.88 -7.42
C LEU A 90 -8.39 -8.81 -6.90
N GLY A 91 -8.24 -7.70 -7.63
CA GLY A 91 -7.41 -6.56 -7.20
C GLY A 91 -7.95 -5.90 -5.94
N GLU A 92 -9.26 -5.69 -5.87
CA GLU A 92 -9.94 -5.19 -4.68
C GLU A 92 -9.73 -6.12 -3.48
N ARG A 93 -9.84 -7.43 -3.69
CA ARG A 93 -9.60 -8.42 -2.64
C ARG A 93 -8.17 -8.33 -2.10
N TYR A 94 -7.16 -8.26 -2.97
CA TYR A 94 -5.78 -8.14 -2.51
C TYR A 94 -5.50 -6.80 -1.83
N PHE A 95 -6.04 -5.71 -2.38
CA PHE A 95 -5.93 -4.38 -1.78
C PHE A 95 -6.51 -4.35 -0.37
N ARG A 96 -7.75 -4.82 -0.20
CA ARG A 96 -8.41 -4.92 1.11
C ARG A 96 -7.64 -5.82 2.05
N ALA A 97 -7.16 -6.98 1.60
CA ALA A 97 -6.37 -7.89 2.42
C ALA A 97 -5.07 -7.24 2.94
N THR A 98 -4.39 -6.42 2.13
CA THR A 98 -3.22 -5.66 2.58
C THR A 98 -3.59 -4.61 3.62
N VAL A 99 -4.68 -3.86 3.42
CA VAL A 99 -5.17 -2.87 4.39
C VAL A 99 -5.59 -3.54 5.71
N ASP A 100 -6.29 -4.67 5.63
CA ASP A 100 -6.74 -5.44 6.80
C ASP A 100 -5.55 -6.00 7.59
N ALA A 101 -4.49 -6.45 6.89
CA ALA A 101 -3.26 -6.89 7.52
C ALA A 101 -2.58 -5.73 8.29
N LEU A 102 -2.45 -4.55 7.67
CA LEU A 102 -1.92 -3.36 8.37
C LEU A 102 -2.74 -3.01 9.62
N ASN A 103 -4.07 -2.98 9.48
CA ASN A 103 -4.98 -2.68 10.59
C ASN A 103 -4.85 -3.69 11.74
N ARG A 104 -4.70 -4.98 11.42
CA ARG A 104 -4.51 -6.04 12.41
C ARG A 104 -3.23 -5.85 13.23
N GLU A 105 -2.16 -5.38 12.60
CA GLU A 105 -0.89 -5.07 13.26
C GLU A 105 -0.88 -3.67 13.93
N GLY A 106 -2.01 -2.96 13.94
CA GLY A 106 -2.19 -1.68 14.63
C GLY A 106 -1.79 -0.43 13.83
N TRP A 107 -1.60 -0.59 12.51
CA TRP A 107 -1.22 0.47 11.59
C TRP A 107 -2.40 0.92 10.73
N THR A 108 -2.39 2.19 10.31
CA THR A 108 -3.45 2.74 9.46
C THR A 108 -2.91 3.28 8.14
N THR A 109 -3.84 3.51 7.20
CA THR A 109 -3.56 4.15 5.91
C THR A 109 -4.47 5.35 5.71
N PHE A 110 -3.97 6.42 5.11
CA PHE A 110 -4.78 7.56 4.69
C PHE A 110 -5.49 7.28 3.36
N ASP A 111 -6.81 7.45 3.31
CA ASP A 111 -7.62 7.21 2.12
C ASP A 111 -7.72 8.48 1.27
N LEU A 112 -7.33 8.39 -0.01
CA LEU A 112 -7.41 9.48 -0.98
C LEU A 112 -8.64 9.40 -1.90
N SER A 113 -9.40 8.30 -1.79
CA SER A 113 -10.47 7.91 -2.71
C SER A 113 -11.86 8.40 -2.33
#